data_AF-A0A1E9W2M0-F1
#
_entry.id   AF-A0A1E9W2M0-F1
#
_cell.length_a   1.000
_cell.length_b   1.000
_cell.length_c   1.000
_cell.angle_alpha   90.00
_cell.angle_beta   90.00
_cell.angle_gamma   90.00
#
_symmetry.space_group_name_H-M   'P 1'
#
loop_
_entity.id
_entity.type
_entity.pdbx_description
1 polymer ?
#
loop_
_entity_poly.entity_id
_entity_poly.type
_entity_poly.pdbx_seq_one_letter_code
_entity_poly.pdbx_strand_id
1 'polypeptide(L)' 'MPISFVKDREEKGKCVREILLDLPEWFGLPESTEKYIEESSKLPLWCEKRKEEYLGFITLSQTSEDTAEIYSIVWE' A
#
# COMPACT_ATOMS: atom_id res chain seq x y z
N MET A 1 -9.43 13.44 8.65
CA MET A 1 -9.68 12.00 8.86
C MET A 1 -8.32 11.32 8.87
N PRO A 2 -7.97 10.51 9.88
CA PRO A 2 -6.60 10.07 10.04
C PRO A 2 -6.29 8.83 9.19
N ILE A 3 -5.15 8.87 8.51
CA ILE A 3 -4.45 7.70 8.00
C ILE A 3 -4.13 6.78 9.20
N SER A 4 -4.36 5.47 9.06
CA SER A 4 -4.19 4.49 10.14
C SER A 4 -3.18 3.41 9.79
N PHE A 5 -2.39 2.98 10.77
CA PHE A 5 -1.43 1.88 10.60
C PHE A 5 -2.15 0.55 10.51
N VAL A 6 -1.89 -0.21 9.45
CA VAL A 6 -2.52 -1.51 9.21
C VAL A 6 -1.59 -2.60 9.72
N LYS A 7 -2.05 -3.40 10.70
CA LYS A 7 -1.25 -4.50 11.27
C LYS A 7 -1.46 -5.81 10.53
N ASP A 8 -2.69 -6.07 10.12
CA ASP A 8 -3.06 -7.31 9.47
C ASP A 8 -2.54 -7.38 8.02
N ARG A 9 -1.90 -8.49 7.67
CA ARG A 9 -1.26 -8.64 6.37
C ARG A 9 -2.29 -8.78 5.23
N GLU A 10 -3.43 -9.41 5.50
CA GLU A 10 -4.51 -9.54 4.54
C GLU A 10 -5.16 -8.17 4.27
N GLU A 11 -5.38 -7.38 5.32
CA GLU A 11 -5.92 -6.02 5.20
C GLU A 11 -4.97 -5.08 4.43
N LYS A 12 -3.65 -5.18 4.67
CA LYS A 12 -2.65 -4.46 3.85
C LYS A 12 -2.78 -4.80 2.37
N GLY A 13 -2.83 -6.10 2.06
CA GLY A 13 -2.96 -6.58 0.70
C GLY A 13 -4.24 -6.09 0.02
N LYS A 14 -5.37 -6.08 0.76
CA LYS A 14 -6.65 -5.55 0.27
C LYS A 14 -6.56 -4.06 -0.06
N CYS A 15 -6.03 -3.26 0.86
CA CYS A 15 -5.88 -1.82 0.65
C CYS A 15 -5.03 -1.49 -0.59
N VAL A 16 -3.85 -2.11 -0.72
CA VAL A 16 -2.97 -1.90 -1.88
C VAL A 16 -3.65 -2.38 -3.16
N ARG A 17 -4.29 -3.55 -3.13
CA ARG A 17 -4.98 -4.12 -4.29
C ARG A 17 -6.10 -3.21 -4.79
N GLU A 18 -6.95 -2.71 -3.90
CA GLU A 18 -8.08 -1.83 -4.27
C GLU A 18 -7.57 -0.58 -5.00
N ILE A 19 -6.64 0.15 -4.36
CA ILE A 19 -6.08 1.39 -4.91
C ILE A 19 -5.30 1.16 -6.22
N LEU A 20 -4.56 0.06 -6.33
CA LEU A 20 -3.81 -0.25 -7.56
C LEU A 20 -4.72 -0.71 -8.71
N LEU A 21 -5.85 -1.35 -8.42
CA LEU A 21 -6.83 -1.74 -9.43
C LEU A 21 -7.59 -0.53 -9.98
N ASP A 22 -7.77 0.51 -9.17
CA ASP A 22 -8.33 1.80 -9.61
C ASP A 22 -7.33 2.62 -10.46
N LEU A 23 -6.05 2.22 -10.51
CA LEU A 23 -4.98 2.84 -11.29
C LEU A 23 -4.35 1.89 -12.33
N PRO A 24 -5.12 1.38 -13.31
CA PRO A 24 -4.64 0.40 -14.29
C PRO A 24 -3.54 0.93 -15.21
N GLU A 25 -3.47 2.25 -15.44
CA GLU A 25 -2.50 2.85 -16.36
C GLU A 25 -1.06 2.87 -15.81
N TRP A 26 -0.89 2.87 -14.48
CA TRP A 26 0.44 3.00 -13.86
C TRP A 26 1.20 1.69 -13.76
N PHE A 27 0.50 0.56 -13.66
CA PHE A 27 1.14 -0.72 -13.37
C PHE A 27 1.28 -1.65 -14.58
N GLY A 28 0.49 -1.45 -15.66
CA GLY A 28 0.69 -1.94 -17.04
C GLY A 28 0.77 -3.47 -17.27
N LEU A 29 1.27 -4.23 -16.30
CA LEU A 29 1.51 -5.66 -16.28
C LEU A 29 0.94 -6.22 -14.97
N PRO A 30 -0.04 -7.15 -15.04
CA PRO A 30 -0.66 -7.76 -13.85
C PRO A 30 0.34 -8.37 -12.86
N GLU A 31 1.44 -8.92 -13.38
CA GLU A 31 2.52 -9.51 -12.58
C GLU A 31 3.25 -8.48 -11.70
N SER A 32 3.38 -7.24 -12.18
CA SER A 32 4.03 -6.17 -11.41
C SER A 32 3.12 -5.69 -10.29
N THR A 33 1.81 -5.61 -10.53
CA THR A 33 0.81 -5.27 -9.51
C THR A 33 0.80 -6.30 -8.39
N GLU A 34 0.75 -7.59 -8.71
CA GLU A 34 0.72 -8.65 -7.70
C GLU A 34 2.00 -8.66 -6.84
N LYS A 35 3.16 -8.44 -7.47
CA LYS A 35 4.42 -8.31 -6.76
C LYS A 35 4.41 -7.10 -5.81
N TYR A 36 3.87 -5.96 -6.23
CA TYR A 36 3.73 -4.78 -5.38
C TYR A 36 2.81 -5.02 -4.18
N ILE A 37 1.68 -5.70 -4.39
CA ILE A 37 0.76 -6.08 -3.31
C ILE A 37 1.47 -6.98 -2.31
N GLU A 38 2.19 -8.00 -2.79
CA GLU A 38 2.88 -8.95 -1.93
C GLU A 38 3.98 -8.28 -1.10
N GLU A 39 4.84 -7.47 -1.73
CA GLU A 39 5.92 -6.75 -1.04
C GLU A 39 5.36 -5.71 -0.07
N SER A 40 4.37 -4.92 -0.48
CA SER A 40 3.71 -3.93 0.38
C SER A 40 3.04 -4.57 1.60
N SER A 41 2.50 -5.79 1.47
CA SER A 41 1.90 -6.52 2.59
C SER A 41 2.92 -6.90 3.69
N LYS A 42 4.20 -7.02 3.32
CA LYS A 42 5.31 -7.35 4.25
C LYS A 42 5.85 -6.09 4.96
N LEU A 43 5.68 -4.92 4.35
CA LEU A 43 6.22 -3.66 4.85
C LEU A 43 5.28 -2.99 5.88
N PRO A 44 5.81 -2.14 6.78
CA PRO A 44 5.01 -1.16 7.50
C PRO A 44 4.14 -0.34 6.53
N LEU A 45 2.84 -0.33 6.78
CA LEU A 45 1.87 0.23 5.85
C LEU A 45 0.80 1.01 6.61
N TRP A 46 0.43 2.16 6.06
CA TRP A 46 -0.72 2.92 6.52
C TRP A 46 -1.69 3.14 5.37
N CYS A 47 -2.99 3.10 5.68
CA CYS A 47 -4.06 3.38 4.73
C CYS A 47 -5.01 4.46 5.25
N GLU A 48 -5.55 5.26 4.33
CA GLU A 48 -6.77 6.02 4.54
C GLU A 48 -7.96 5.17 4.09
N LYS A 49 -8.84 4.82 5.04
CA LYS A 49 -10.10 4.13 4.76
C LYS A 49 -11.26 5.08 5.04
N ARG A 50 -12.14 5.28 4.05
CA ARG A 50 -13.41 6.00 4.23
C ARG A 50 -14.58 5.07 4.01
N LYS A 51 -15.34 4.86 5.09
CA LYS A 51 -16.43 3.87 5.14
C LYS A 51 -15.88 2.48 4.80
N GLU A 52 -16.09 2.01 3.58
CA GLU A 52 -15.67 0.70 3.08
C GLU A 52 -14.65 0.79 1.94
N GLU A 53 -14.24 2.00 1.54
CA GLU A 53 -13.32 2.23 0.42
C GLU A 53 -11.94 2.69 0.93
N TYR A 54 -10.87 2.24 0.27
CA TYR A 54 -9.51 2.71 0.51
C TYR A 54 -9.16 3.84 -0.47
N LEU A 55 -8.74 5.00 0.06
CA LEU A 55 -8.42 6.19 -0.75
C LEU A 55 -6.93 6.39 -0.99
N GLY A 56 -6.09 5.75 -0.19
CA GLY A 56 -4.65 5.90 -0.31
C GLY A 56 -3.89 5.02 0.66
N PHE A 57 -2.66 4.67 0.27
CA PHE A 57 -1.76 3.87 1.10
C PHE A 57 -0.29 4.30 0.97
N ILE A 58 0.41 4.31 2.11
CA ILE A 58 1.84 4.57 2.16
C ILE A 58 2.56 3.37 2.78
N THR A 59 3.65 2.95 2.16
CA THR A 59 4.54 1.91 2.66
C THR A 59 5.92 2.47 2.94
N LEU A 60 6.55 1.98 4.01
CA LEU A 60 7.91 2.32 4.36
C LEU A 60 8.80 1.07 4.27
N SER A 61 9.99 1.23 3.69
CA SER A 61 11.03 0.20 3.70
C SER A 61 12.16 0.64 4.62
N GLN A 62 12.55 -0.22 5.56
CA GLN A 62 13.67 0.06 6.45
C GLN A 62 14.99 -0.13 5.71
N THR A 63 15.87 0.88 5.74
CA THR A 63 17.19 0.83 5.09
C THR A 63 18.34 0.78 6.09
N SER A 64 18.14 1.25 7.32
CA SER A 64 19.07 1.10 8.44
C SER A 64 18.32 1.03 9.78
N GLU A 65 19.04 0.86 10.89
CA GLU A 65 18.44 0.82 12.24
C GLU A 65 17.53 2.03 12.51
N ASP A 66 17.99 3.23 12.15
CA ASP A 66 17.28 4.49 12.40
C ASP A 66 16.81 5.19 11.11
N THR A 67 16.82 4.50 9.96
CA THR A 67 16.45 5.09 8.66
C THR A 67 15.45 4.22 7.90
N ALA A 68 14.44 4.86 7.34
CA ALA A 68 13.48 4.25 6.44
C ALA A 68 13.23 5.17 5.24
N GLU A 69 12.83 4.57 4.13
CA GLU A 69 12.44 5.25 2.90
C GLU A 69 10.97 5.01 2.63
N ILE A 70 10.34 5.96 1.94
CA ILE A 70 9.00 5.77 1.38
C ILE A 70 9.16 4.84 0.18
N TYR A 71 8.67 3.61 0.31
CA TYR A 71 8.73 2.62 -0.76
C TYR A 71 7.67 2.90 -1.83
N SER A 72 6.44 3.20 -1.40
CA SER A 72 5.33 3.54 -2.28
C SER A 72 4.33 4.43 -1.54
N ILE A 73 3.77 5.40 -2.26
CA ILE A 73 2.74 6.32 -1.79
C ILE A 73 1.77 6.56 -2.95
N VAL A 74 0.50 6.16 -2.81
CA VAL A 74 -0.52 6.27 -3.86
C VAL A 74 -1.85 6.71 -3.27
N TRP A 75 -2.38 7.83 -3.77
CA TRP A 75 -3.64 8.45 -3.37
C TRP A 75 -4.53 8.60 -4.62
N GLU A 76 -5.80 8.24 -4.48
CA GLU A 76 -6.86 8.51 -5.47
C GLU A 76 -7.69 9.73 -5.06
#